data_AF-A0AAD1KNM7-F1
#
_entry.id   AF-A0AAD1KNM7-F1
#
_cell.length_a   1.000
_cell.length_b   1.000
_cell.length_c   1.000
_cell.angle_alpha   90.00
_cell.angle_beta   90.00
_cell.angle_gamma   90.00
#
_symmetry.space_group_name_H-M   'P 1'
#
loop_
_entity.id
_entity.type
_entity.pdbx_description
1 polymer ?
#
loop_
_entity_poly.entity_id
_entity_poly.type
_entity_poly.pdbx_seq_one_letter_code
_entity_poly.pdbx_strand_id
1 'polypeptide(L)'
;MAADLNHDWYWITDGSSSTVRSLLALDRSGKEVHRVAWEPAFHDVEAMSWANGVLYVADIGDKKARRHGIRVVSPTSTTAKQSAYYEWMFTYPDGAHDAKALSVSPKGSFYIITDGPHPAIYRGGPQVSRTESNPLEKVADAPAGVKDATFLPDGSRMAILTGHEVRIVDAYSWKTVANAAFSGGQAITTDTTQKTLEIATSGNKVKGIKFPTTLTSITPTPSHTPKVKAAAPHANGKPTSKARSGTLIAVMGAVAVALCAGVITFFYGRSRDTTWRHR
;
A
#
# COMPACT_ATOMS: atom_id res chain seq x y z
N MET A 1 1.25 -7.56 0.89
CA MET A 1 1.33 -9.05 0.85
C MET A 1 1.19 -9.54 2.28
N ALA A 2 0.58 -10.68 2.56
CA ALA A 2 0.50 -11.23 3.92
C ALA A 2 0.64 -12.76 3.95
N ALA A 3 1.40 -13.31 4.89
CA ALA A 3 1.54 -14.76 5.06
C ALA A 3 0.38 -15.34 5.87
N ASP A 4 -0.33 -16.29 5.27
CA ASP A 4 -1.36 -17.11 5.93
C ASP A 4 -0.69 -18.31 6.60
N LEU A 5 -0.65 -18.25 7.93
CA LEU A 5 0.02 -19.28 8.74
C LEU A 5 -0.82 -20.56 8.89
N ASN A 6 -2.11 -20.51 8.56
CA ASN A 6 -3.00 -21.66 8.67
C ASN A 6 -2.92 -22.56 7.44
N HIS A 7 -2.65 -21.98 6.27
CA HIS A 7 -2.69 -22.69 4.99
C HIS A 7 -1.35 -22.75 4.25
N ASP A 8 -0.29 -22.14 4.79
CA ASP A 8 1.00 -21.98 4.11
C ASP A 8 0.88 -21.20 2.78
N TRP A 9 0.05 -20.15 2.77
CA TRP A 9 -0.18 -19.30 1.61
C TRP A 9 0.38 -17.88 1.77
N TYR A 10 0.51 -17.17 0.66
CA TYR A 10 0.74 -15.73 0.61
C TYR A 10 -0.42 -15.03 -0.08
N TRP A 11 -1.06 -14.10 0.64
CA TRP A 11 -2.11 -13.25 0.13
C TRP A 11 -1.53 -12.04 -0.61
N ILE A 12 -2.02 -11.82 -1.83
CA ILE A 12 -1.68 -10.68 -2.68
C ILE A 12 -2.93 -10.15 -3.39
N THR A 13 -2.84 -8.92 -3.89
CA THR A 13 -3.80 -8.40 -4.87
C THR A 13 -3.56 -9.04 -6.24
N ASP A 14 -4.55 -8.99 -7.13
CA ASP A 14 -4.40 -9.38 -8.53
C ASP A 14 -3.58 -8.40 -9.40
N GLY A 15 -3.09 -7.29 -8.82
CA GLY A 15 -2.28 -6.29 -9.50
C GLY A 15 -3.08 -5.24 -10.29
N SER A 16 -4.42 -5.25 -10.17
CA SER A 16 -5.28 -4.21 -10.75
C SER A 16 -5.02 -2.84 -10.09
N SER A 17 -4.81 -1.82 -10.92
CA SER A 17 -4.24 -0.53 -10.49
C SER A 17 -5.24 0.49 -9.91
N SER A 18 -6.49 0.11 -9.70
CA SER A 18 -7.52 1.06 -9.22
C SER A 18 -8.75 0.44 -8.57
N THR A 19 -8.92 -0.88 -8.67
CA THR A 19 -10.09 -1.55 -8.08
C THR A 19 -9.81 -3.01 -7.82
N VAL A 20 -9.58 -3.36 -6.55
CA VAL A 20 -9.36 -4.74 -6.10
C VAL A 20 -10.71 -5.40 -5.80
N ARG A 21 -11.05 -6.42 -6.58
CA ARG A 21 -12.26 -7.26 -6.42
C ARG A 21 -11.98 -8.64 -5.85
N SER A 22 -10.71 -9.03 -5.82
CA SER A 22 -10.30 -10.33 -5.32
C SER A 22 -8.90 -10.30 -4.75
N LEU A 23 -8.62 -11.23 -3.85
CA LEU A 23 -7.28 -11.57 -3.41
C LEU A 23 -6.90 -12.95 -3.91
N LEU A 24 -5.63 -13.09 -4.23
CA LEU A 24 -5.01 -14.35 -4.61
C LEU A 24 -4.30 -14.91 -3.40
N ALA A 25 -4.45 -16.22 -3.18
CA ALA A 25 -3.56 -16.99 -2.34
C ALA A 25 -2.57 -17.72 -3.25
N LEU A 26 -1.28 -17.49 -3.01
CA LEU A 26 -0.20 -18.21 -3.66
C LEU A 26 0.40 -19.23 -2.70
N ASP A 27 0.78 -20.41 -3.18
CA ASP A 27 1.63 -21.31 -2.42
C ASP A 27 3.10 -20.82 -2.41
N ARG A 28 3.98 -21.54 -1.70
CA ARG A 28 5.41 -21.20 -1.60
C ARG A 28 6.16 -21.25 -2.94
N SER A 29 5.61 -21.90 -3.97
CA SER A 29 6.18 -21.90 -5.32
C SER A 29 5.74 -20.69 -6.14
N GLY A 30 4.81 -19.89 -5.62
CA GLY A 30 4.21 -18.75 -6.31
C GLY A 30 3.01 -19.12 -7.18
N LYS A 31 2.50 -20.36 -7.09
CA LYS A 31 1.32 -20.80 -7.84
C LYS A 31 0.05 -20.33 -7.15
N GLU A 32 -0.89 -19.78 -7.91
CA GLU A 32 -2.23 -19.50 -7.40
C GLU A 32 -2.93 -20.81 -7.01
N VAL A 33 -3.28 -20.91 -5.73
CA VAL A 33 -3.96 -22.08 -5.14
C VAL A 33 -5.38 -21.77 -4.72
N HIS A 34 -5.68 -20.50 -4.46
CA HIS A 34 -7.03 -20.06 -4.11
C HIS A 34 -7.25 -18.59 -4.46
N ARG A 35 -8.53 -18.21 -4.54
CA ARG A 35 -8.97 -16.84 -4.78
C ARG A 35 -10.24 -16.59 -4.00
N VAL A 36 -10.26 -15.47 -3.26
CA VAL A 36 -11.46 -14.95 -2.61
C VAL A 36 -11.86 -13.65 -3.29
N ALA A 37 -13.11 -13.60 -3.76
CA ALA A 37 -13.73 -12.39 -4.27
C ALA A 37 -14.68 -11.78 -3.24
N TRP A 38 -14.88 -10.47 -3.34
CA TRP A 38 -15.77 -9.70 -2.48
C TRP A 38 -16.52 -8.64 -3.30
N GLU A 39 -17.62 -8.15 -2.75
CA GLU A 39 -18.32 -6.96 -3.25
C GLU A 39 -18.80 -6.12 -2.05
N PRO A 40 -18.72 -4.77 -2.11
CA PRO A 40 -18.21 -3.97 -3.22
C PRO A 40 -16.67 -4.01 -3.31
N ALA A 41 -16.14 -3.55 -4.44
CA ALA A 41 -14.70 -3.50 -4.66
C ALA A 41 -13.97 -2.39 -3.86
N PHE A 42 -12.70 -2.62 -3.51
CA PHE A 42 -11.85 -1.62 -2.86
C PHE A 42 -11.02 -0.86 -3.88
N HIS A 43 -10.72 0.42 -3.62
CA HIS A 43 -10.16 1.30 -4.63
C HIS A 43 -8.63 1.31 -4.62
N ASP A 44 -8.03 1.28 -3.43
CA ASP A 44 -6.60 1.51 -3.27
C ASP A 44 -6.03 0.65 -2.14
N VAL A 45 -6.02 -0.67 -2.34
CA VAL A 45 -5.44 -1.59 -1.36
C VAL A 45 -3.93 -1.40 -1.33
N GLU A 46 -3.44 -0.76 -0.28
CA GLU A 46 -2.01 -0.46 -0.08
C GLU A 46 -1.31 -1.56 0.73
N ALA A 47 -1.99 -2.15 1.71
CA ALA A 47 -1.36 -3.08 2.65
C ALA A 47 -2.27 -4.24 3.07
N MET A 48 -1.65 -5.31 3.57
CA MET A 48 -2.35 -6.45 4.16
C MET A 48 -1.61 -6.92 5.40
N SER A 49 -2.34 -7.46 6.37
CA SER A 49 -1.76 -8.05 7.57
C SER A 49 -2.49 -9.32 7.94
N TRP A 50 -1.74 -10.33 8.38
CA TRP A 50 -2.32 -11.56 8.95
C TRP A 50 -2.07 -11.56 10.46
N ALA A 51 -3.14 -11.65 11.24
CA ALA A 51 -3.03 -11.75 12.70
C ALA A 51 -4.17 -12.58 13.26
N ASN A 52 -3.84 -13.51 14.17
CA ASN A 52 -4.81 -14.38 14.86
C ASN A 52 -5.78 -15.11 13.92
N GLY A 53 -5.28 -15.61 12.79
CA GLY A 53 -6.09 -16.34 11.81
C GLY A 53 -7.00 -15.44 10.94
N VAL A 54 -6.83 -14.12 11.01
CA VAL A 54 -7.63 -13.14 10.28
C VAL A 54 -6.75 -12.39 9.29
N LEU A 55 -7.24 -12.27 8.06
CA LEU A 55 -6.65 -11.45 7.01
C LEU A 55 -7.25 -10.05 7.04
N TYR A 56 -6.42 -9.05 7.26
CA TYR A 56 -6.78 -7.64 7.17
C TYR A 56 -6.25 -7.05 5.88
N VAL A 57 -7.07 -6.27 5.20
CA VAL A 57 -6.80 -5.64 3.91
C VAL A 57 -7.05 -4.15 4.08
N ALA A 58 -6.08 -3.33 3.71
CA ALA A 58 -6.08 -1.92 4.02
C ALA A 58 -6.23 -1.08 2.75
N ASP A 59 -7.34 -0.36 2.62
CA ASP A 59 -7.53 0.69 1.61
C ASP A 59 -7.32 2.04 2.29
N ILE A 60 -6.04 2.42 2.34
CA ILE A 60 -5.49 3.43 3.25
C ILE A 60 -4.61 4.47 2.53
N GLY A 61 -4.38 4.30 1.23
CA GLY A 61 -3.57 5.22 0.42
C GLY A 61 -4.30 6.53 0.17
N ASP A 62 -3.58 7.66 0.28
CA ASP A 62 -4.12 8.98 0.02
C ASP A 62 -3.05 10.00 -0.35
N LYS A 63 -2.30 9.72 -1.41
CA LYS A 63 -1.25 10.62 -1.93
C LYS A 63 -1.69 12.06 -2.18
N LYS A 64 -2.99 12.31 -2.38
CA LYS A 64 -3.55 13.65 -2.64
C LYS A 64 -4.11 14.32 -1.38
N ALA A 65 -4.05 13.66 -0.22
CA ALA A 65 -4.57 14.14 1.07
C ALA A 65 -6.02 14.64 0.98
N ARG A 66 -6.93 13.81 0.44
CA ARG A 66 -8.34 14.15 0.20
C ARG A 66 -9.33 13.34 1.02
N ARG A 67 -8.90 12.25 1.65
CA ARG A 67 -9.76 11.33 2.38
C ARG A 67 -9.88 11.80 3.82
N HIS A 68 -11.12 11.88 4.31
CA HIS A 68 -11.39 12.18 5.72
C HIS A 68 -11.12 10.98 6.63
N GLY A 69 -11.08 9.76 6.08
CA GLY A 69 -10.80 8.55 6.81
C GLY A 69 -10.32 7.44 5.87
N ILE A 70 -9.86 6.36 6.49
CA ILE A 70 -9.31 5.18 5.81
C ILE A 70 -10.05 3.94 6.27
N ARG A 71 -9.91 2.85 5.52
CA ARG A 71 -10.62 1.60 5.82
C ARG A 71 -9.71 0.40 5.89
N VAL A 72 -10.01 -0.46 6.86
CA VAL A 72 -9.48 -1.82 6.93
C VAL A 72 -10.64 -2.78 6.87
N VAL A 73 -10.49 -3.86 6.12
CA VAL A 73 -11.53 -4.86 5.91
C VAL A 73 -10.96 -6.25 6.09
N SER A 74 -11.83 -7.21 6.40
CA SER A 74 -11.48 -8.63 6.49
C SER A 74 -12.56 -9.45 5.81
N PRO A 75 -12.22 -10.39 4.90
CA PRO A 75 -13.21 -11.37 4.48
C PRO A 75 -13.68 -12.18 5.71
N THR A 76 -14.98 -12.47 5.77
CA THR A 76 -15.54 -13.37 6.79
C THR A 76 -15.11 -14.83 6.58
N SER A 77 -14.67 -15.18 5.37
CA SER A 77 -14.07 -16.47 5.05
C SER A 77 -12.98 -16.32 3.99
N THR A 78 -11.79 -16.82 4.29
CA THR A 78 -10.65 -16.85 3.35
C THR A 78 -10.64 -18.11 2.48
N THR A 79 -11.45 -19.13 2.80
CA THR A 79 -11.53 -20.40 2.06
C THR A 79 -12.71 -20.45 1.09
N ALA A 80 -13.68 -19.55 1.23
CA ALA A 80 -14.75 -19.38 0.25
C ALA A 80 -14.25 -18.69 -1.02
N LYS A 81 -14.92 -18.95 -2.15
CA LYS A 81 -14.68 -18.22 -3.42
C LYS A 81 -15.26 -16.81 -3.39
N GLN A 82 -16.36 -16.62 -2.67
CA GLN A 82 -17.02 -15.33 -2.45
C GLN A 82 -17.21 -15.16 -0.95
N SER A 83 -16.86 -14.00 -0.41
CA SER A 83 -17.00 -13.71 1.01
C SER A 83 -17.74 -12.39 1.24
N ALA A 84 -18.56 -12.35 2.29
CA ALA A 84 -18.90 -11.10 2.95
C ALA A 84 -17.65 -10.51 3.63
N TYR A 85 -17.76 -9.31 4.20
CA TYR A 85 -16.63 -8.67 4.86
C TYR A 85 -17.01 -8.01 6.18
N TYR A 86 -16.02 -7.91 7.05
CA TYR A 86 -15.97 -6.99 8.17
C TYR A 86 -15.22 -5.75 7.75
N GLU A 87 -15.61 -4.61 8.29
CA GLU A 87 -15.03 -3.31 7.97
C GLU A 87 -14.82 -2.49 9.25
N TRP A 88 -13.71 -1.75 9.27
CA TRP A 88 -13.35 -0.79 10.29
C TRP A 88 -12.94 0.52 9.61
N MET A 89 -13.65 1.60 9.94
CA MET A 89 -13.26 2.96 9.55
C MET A 89 -12.30 3.54 10.56
N PHE A 90 -11.26 4.23 10.09
CA PHE A 90 -10.33 4.97 10.94
C PHE A 90 -10.21 6.43 10.47
N THR A 91 -9.95 7.33 11.42
CA THR A 91 -9.74 8.76 11.16
C THR A 91 -8.45 9.23 11.82
N TYR A 92 -7.70 10.07 11.11
CA TYR A 92 -6.49 10.68 11.65
C TYR A 92 -6.82 11.89 12.54
N PRO A 93 -6.07 12.12 13.62
CA PRO A 93 -6.31 13.24 14.52
C PRO A 93 -5.85 14.59 13.96
N ASP A 94 -5.01 14.57 12.93
CA ASP A 94 -4.24 15.72 12.41
C ASP A 94 -4.38 15.91 10.89
N GLY A 95 -5.43 15.33 10.29
CA GLY A 95 -5.76 15.49 8.88
C GLY A 95 -5.37 14.29 8.01
N ALA A 96 -5.60 14.40 6.70
CA ALA A 96 -5.40 13.29 5.77
C ALA A 96 -3.90 12.97 5.58
N HIS A 97 -3.56 11.68 5.59
CA HIS A 97 -2.21 11.19 5.34
C HIS A 97 -2.19 10.06 4.31
N ASP A 98 -1.08 9.95 3.57
CA ASP A 98 -0.83 8.83 2.67
C ASP A 98 -0.22 7.66 3.45
N ALA A 99 -1.02 6.62 3.74
CA ALA A 99 -0.52 5.42 4.39
C ALA A 99 0.04 4.41 3.40
N LYS A 100 1.07 3.69 3.86
CA LYS A 100 1.76 2.64 3.08
C LYS A 100 1.80 1.29 3.76
N ALA A 101 1.56 1.25 5.07
CA ALA A 101 1.56 -0.02 5.79
C ALA A 101 0.39 -0.14 6.75
N LEU A 102 -0.08 -1.37 6.89
CA LEU A 102 -0.93 -1.85 7.97
C LEU A 102 -0.19 -3.00 8.65
N SER A 103 -0.12 -2.95 9.97
CA SER A 103 0.28 -4.10 10.77
C SER A 103 -0.67 -4.30 11.94
N VAL A 104 -1.18 -5.53 12.10
CA VAL A 104 -2.02 -5.89 13.24
C VAL A 104 -1.21 -6.74 14.19
N SER A 105 -1.08 -6.30 15.43
CA SER A 105 -0.35 -7.07 16.45
C SER A 105 -1.09 -8.37 16.80
N PRO A 106 -0.41 -9.37 17.39
CA PRO A 106 -1.06 -10.56 17.95
C PRO A 106 -2.11 -10.24 19.03
N LYS A 107 -2.10 -9.04 19.62
CA LYS A 107 -3.12 -8.57 20.56
C LYS A 107 -4.33 -7.91 19.88
N GLY A 108 -4.35 -7.83 18.54
CA GLY A 108 -5.43 -7.21 17.76
C GLY A 108 -5.36 -5.69 17.64
N SER A 109 -4.31 -5.03 18.14
CA SER A 109 -4.12 -3.59 17.91
C SER A 109 -3.69 -3.32 16.46
N PHE A 110 -4.36 -2.38 15.82
CA PHE A 110 -4.08 -1.91 14.45
C PHE A 110 -3.02 -0.81 14.49
N TYR A 111 -2.03 -0.91 13.60
CA TYR A 111 -1.02 0.10 13.38
C TYR A 111 -1.00 0.50 11.90
N ILE A 112 -1.13 1.79 11.65
CA ILE A 112 -1.12 2.39 10.31
C ILE A 112 0.12 3.26 10.21
N ILE A 113 0.91 3.07 9.15
CA ILE A 113 2.18 3.79 8.97
C ILE A 113 2.13 4.62 7.70
N THR A 114 2.41 5.90 7.85
CA THR A 114 2.36 6.88 6.77
C THR A 114 3.72 7.09 6.11
N ASP A 115 3.70 7.50 4.85
CA ASP A 115 4.86 8.05 4.14
C ASP A 115 4.63 9.56 3.90
N GLY A 116 5.68 10.27 3.49
CA GLY A 116 5.64 11.70 3.22
C GLY A 116 6.68 12.50 4.01
N PRO A 117 6.50 13.83 4.13
CA PRO A 117 7.47 14.70 4.80
C PRO A 117 7.61 14.45 6.31
N HIS A 118 6.50 14.07 6.97
CA HIS A 118 6.44 13.79 8.40
C HIS A 118 5.75 12.44 8.63
N PRO A 119 6.39 11.33 8.20
CA PRO A 119 5.80 10.01 8.31
C PRO A 119 5.65 9.64 9.78
N ALA A 120 4.56 8.96 10.12
CA ALA A 120 4.18 8.66 11.48
C ALA A 120 3.57 7.27 11.61
N ILE A 121 3.69 6.70 12.80
CA ILE A 121 3.00 5.48 13.20
C ILE A 121 1.78 5.89 14.01
N TYR A 122 0.62 5.46 13.54
CA TYR A 122 -0.66 5.65 14.18
C TYR A 122 -1.18 4.32 14.72
N ARG A 123 -1.90 4.39 15.84
CA ARG A 123 -2.49 3.23 16.50
C ARG A 123 -4.00 3.41 16.65
N GLY A 124 -4.76 2.36 16.36
CA GLY A 124 -6.18 2.31 16.74
C GLY A 124 -6.38 2.14 18.24
N GLY A 125 -7.50 2.62 18.76
CA GLY A 125 -7.88 2.44 20.17
C GLY A 125 -7.92 0.97 20.61
N PRO A 126 -7.94 0.69 21.93
CA PRO A 126 -7.91 -0.67 22.47
C PRO A 126 -9.14 -1.51 22.10
N GLN A 127 -10.23 -0.84 21.72
CA GLN A 127 -11.45 -1.45 21.20
C GLN A 127 -11.82 -0.72 19.91
N VAL A 128 -11.89 -1.44 18.80
CA VAL A 128 -12.28 -0.88 17.51
C VAL A 128 -13.73 -1.24 17.19
N SER A 129 -14.52 -0.23 16.85
CA SER A 129 -15.89 -0.37 16.39
C SER A 129 -15.95 -0.76 14.92
N ARG A 130 -16.94 -1.57 14.57
CA ARG A 130 -17.28 -1.91 13.18
C ARG A 130 -18.42 -1.06 12.60
N THR A 131 -19.03 -0.21 13.43
CA THR A 131 -20.17 0.62 13.05
C THR A 131 -19.89 2.11 13.18
N GLU A 132 -18.84 2.47 13.93
CA GLU A 132 -18.41 3.85 14.15
C GLU A 132 -16.98 4.06 13.66
N SER A 133 -16.61 5.32 13.42
CA SER A 133 -15.24 5.66 13.08
C SER A 133 -14.32 5.52 14.29
N ASN A 134 -13.14 4.96 14.08
CA ASN A 134 -12.12 4.74 15.10
C ASN A 134 -11.04 5.84 14.99
N PRO A 135 -11.00 6.82 15.91
CA PRO A 135 -9.94 7.81 15.89
C PRO A 135 -8.59 7.13 16.16
N LEU A 136 -7.59 7.52 15.37
CA LEU A 136 -6.21 7.07 15.52
C LEU A 136 -5.46 7.98 16.49
N GLU A 137 -4.47 7.40 17.16
CA GLU A 137 -3.50 8.11 17.98
C GLU A 137 -2.12 8.04 17.32
N LYS A 138 -1.44 9.19 17.16
CA LYS A 138 -0.04 9.21 16.73
C LYS A 138 0.84 8.72 17.89
N VAL A 139 1.51 7.59 17.71
CA VAL A 139 2.32 6.95 18.76
C VAL A 139 3.83 7.14 18.56
N ALA A 140 4.27 7.41 17.32
CA ALA A 140 5.66 7.70 17.00
C ALA A 140 5.82 8.36 15.63
N ASP A 141 7.01 8.90 15.38
CA ASP A 141 7.47 9.18 14.01
C ASP A 141 7.89 7.87 13.33
N ALA A 142 7.65 7.78 12.01
CA ALA A 142 8.07 6.64 11.20
C ALA A 142 9.36 6.98 10.42
N PRO A 143 10.08 5.97 9.90
CA PRO A 143 11.17 6.24 8.98
C PRO A 143 10.66 6.79 7.64
N ALA A 144 11.46 7.60 6.95
CA ALA A 144 11.12 8.08 5.61
C ALA A 144 11.07 6.95 4.57
N GLY A 145 10.18 7.07 3.59
CA GLY A 145 10.10 6.16 2.46
C GLY A 145 9.55 4.78 2.83
N VAL A 146 8.60 4.71 3.77
CA VAL A 146 7.89 3.48 4.15
C VAL A 146 7.27 2.84 2.91
N LYS A 147 7.37 1.51 2.84
CA LYS A 147 6.76 0.71 1.78
C LYS A 147 5.73 -0.26 2.28
N ASP A 148 6.02 -0.94 3.39
CA ASP A 148 5.14 -1.91 4.02
C ASP A 148 5.68 -2.26 5.42
N ALA A 149 4.92 -2.97 6.24
CA ALA A 149 5.37 -3.42 7.55
C ALA A 149 4.64 -4.67 8.04
N THR A 150 5.33 -5.48 8.85
CA THR A 150 4.77 -6.69 9.45
C THR A 150 5.24 -6.88 10.89
N PHE A 151 4.36 -7.36 11.77
CA PHE A 151 4.75 -7.76 13.12
C PHE A 151 5.63 -9.01 13.06
N LEU A 152 6.65 -9.04 13.91
CA LEU A 152 7.46 -10.23 14.10
C LEU A 152 6.74 -11.24 15.01
N PRO A 153 7.13 -12.52 14.97
CA PRO A 153 6.47 -13.59 15.73
C PRO A 153 6.48 -13.40 17.25
N ASP A 154 7.40 -12.59 17.77
CA ASP A 154 7.45 -12.24 19.20
C ASP A 154 6.33 -11.30 19.64
N GLY A 155 5.60 -10.69 18.70
CA GLY A 155 4.52 -9.75 18.97
C GLY A 155 4.94 -8.45 19.65
N SER A 156 6.24 -8.22 19.83
CA SER A 156 6.80 -7.02 20.47
C SER A 156 7.59 -6.16 19.49
N ARG A 157 7.96 -6.70 18.33
CA ARG A 157 8.72 -5.99 17.30
C ARG A 157 8.00 -6.00 15.96
N MET A 158 8.30 -5.00 15.16
CA MET A 158 7.79 -4.83 13.80
C MET A 158 8.95 -4.66 12.82
N ALA A 159 8.90 -5.36 11.70
CA ALA A 159 9.74 -5.08 10.55
C ALA A 159 9.07 -4.03 9.66
N ILE A 160 9.74 -2.91 9.43
CA ILE A 160 9.30 -1.84 8.53
C ILE A 160 10.23 -1.84 7.32
N LEU A 161 9.67 -2.07 6.14
CA LEU A 161 10.37 -1.95 4.88
C LEU A 161 10.36 -0.48 4.43
N THR A 162 11.53 0.02 4.08
CA THR A 162 11.70 1.36 3.49
C THR A 162 12.29 1.24 2.08
N GLY A 163 12.55 2.37 1.42
CA GLY A 163 13.22 2.40 0.12
C GLY A 163 14.66 1.84 0.11
N HIS A 164 15.32 1.71 1.27
CA HIS A 164 16.75 1.36 1.35
C HIS A 164 17.14 0.40 2.47
N GLU A 165 16.23 0.05 3.38
CA GLU A 165 16.47 -0.92 4.45
C GLU A 165 15.18 -1.56 4.97
N VAL A 166 15.36 -2.66 5.69
CA VAL A 166 14.38 -3.20 6.64
C VAL A 166 14.81 -2.79 8.04
N ARG A 167 13.96 -2.07 8.76
CA ARG A 167 14.16 -1.71 10.18
C ARG A 167 13.34 -2.63 11.08
N ILE A 168 13.95 -3.10 12.16
CA ILE A 168 13.23 -3.75 13.26
C ILE A 168 13.01 -2.72 14.36
N VAL A 169 11.75 -2.43 14.65
CA VAL A 169 11.31 -1.46 15.65
C VAL A 169 10.67 -2.18 16.82
N ASP A 170 11.04 -1.82 18.04
CA ASP A 170 10.34 -2.25 19.25
C ASP A 170 9.00 -1.50 19.35
N ALA A 171 7.88 -2.21 19.38
CA ALA A 171 6.53 -1.64 19.30
C ALA A 171 6.03 -1.04 20.63
N TYR A 172 6.84 -1.08 21.69
CA TYR A 172 6.53 -0.44 22.97
C TYR A 172 7.27 0.91 23.13
N SER A 173 8.53 0.95 22.70
CA SER A 173 9.41 2.12 22.82
C SER A 173 9.62 2.88 21.51
N TRP A 174 9.21 2.31 20.38
CA TRP A 174 9.40 2.82 19.02
C TRP A 174 10.85 3.02 18.60
N LYS A 175 11.79 2.44 19.35
CA LYS A 175 13.23 2.48 19.02
C LYS A 175 13.54 1.44 17.95
N THR A 176 14.39 1.82 17.01
CA THR A 176 15.00 0.86 16.07
C THR A 176 16.02 0.01 16.84
N VAL A 177 15.86 -1.30 16.83
CA VAL A 177 16.70 -2.25 17.57
C VAL A 177 17.62 -3.07 16.66
N ALA A 178 17.28 -3.19 15.38
CA ALA A 178 18.11 -3.82 14.36
C ALA A 178 17.73 -3.31 12.97
N ASN A 179 18.60 -3.48 11.98
CA ASN A 179 18.30 -3.19 10.60
C ASN A 179 19.15 -4.01 9.61
N ALA A 180 18.70 -4.05 8.36
CA ALA A 180 19.45 -4.62 7.25
C ALA A 180 19.23 -3.81 5.97
N ALA A 181 20.30 -3.53 5.23
CA ALA A 181 20.21 -2.84 3.95
C ALA A 181 19.39 -3.66 2.95
N PHE A 182 18.41 -3.02 2.31
CA PHE A 182 17.54 -3.65 1.33
C PHE A 182 16.93 -2.61 0.39
N SER A 183 17.10 -2.78 -0.91
CA SER A 183 16.53 -1.88 -1.91
C SER A 183 15.63 -2.62 -2.90
N GLY A 184 14.64 -1.92 -3.45
CA GLY A 184 13.75 -2.48 -4.49
C GLY A 184 12.62 -3.37 -3.96
N GLY A 185 12.38 -3.36 -2.65
CA GLY A 185 11.23 -4.01 -2.03
C GLY A 185 9.95 -3.19 -2.21
N GLN A 186 8.82 -3.89 -2.30
CA GLN A 186 7.49 -3.31 -2.46
C GLN A 186 6.54 -3.71 -1.34
N ALA A 187 6.65 -4.93 -0.82
CA ALA A 187 5.85 -5.45 0.28
C ALA A 187 6.68 -6.38 1.16
N ILE A 188 6.33 -6.53 2.44
CA ILE A 188 7.05 -7.37 3.40
C ILE A 188 6.08 -8.17 4.27
N THR A 189 6.39 -9.44 4.50
CA THR A 189 5.73 -10.28 5.51
C THR A 189 6.77 -11.21 6.13
N THR A 190 6.43 -11.95 7.18
CA THR A 190 7.19 -13.15 7.53
C THR A 190 7.00 -14.22 6.46
N ASP A 191 7.88 -15.21 6.41
CA ASP A 191 7.52 -16.47 5.76
C ASP A 191 6.41 -17.18 6.55
N THR A 192 5.78 -18.21 5.95
CA THR A 192 4.68 -18.93 6.61
C THR A 192 5.16 -19.78 7.79
N THR A 193 6.46 -20.02 7.94
CA THR A 193 7.04 -20.70 9.12
C THR A 193 7.54 -19.74 10.20
N GLN A 194 7.44 -18.43 9.97
CA GLN A 194 7.84 -17.39 10.91
C GLN A 194 9.33 -17.42 11.31
N LYS A 195 10.21 -17.85 10.41
CA LYS A 195 11.66 -17.92 10.60
C LYS A 195 12.43 -16.84 9.85
N THR A 196 11.82 -16.28 8.80
CA THR A 196 12.43 -15.27 7.93
C THR A 196 11.41 -14.19 7.57
N LEU A 197 11.90 -13.13 6.93
CA LEU A 197 11.08 -12.15 6.23
C LEU A 197 11.09 -12.49 4.74
N GLU A 198 9.94 -12.33 4.10
CA GLU A 198 9.75 -12.43 2.66
C GLU A 198 9.42 -11.05 2.11
N ILE A 199 10.22 -10.59 1.14
CA ILE A 199 10.08 -9.26 0.55
C ILE A 199 9.74 -9.40 -0.92
N ALA A 200 8.56 -8.93 -1.30
CA ALA A 200 8.16 -8.84 -2.70
C ALA A 200 8.97 -7.73 -3.38
N THR A 201 9.48 -8.02 -4.58
CA THR A 201 10.28 -7.13 -5.42
C THR A 201 9.66 -7.05 -6.81
N SER A 202 10.16 -6.15 -7.66
CA SER A 202 9.67 -6.01 -9.03
C SER A 202 9.73 -7.32 -9.83
N GLY A 203 8.71 -7.56 -10.65
CA GLY A 203 8.72 -8.66 -11.63
C GLY A 203 8.36 -10.04 -11.06
N ASN A 204 7.40 -10.10 -10.14
CA ASN A 204 6.88 -11.33 -9.53
C ASN A 204 7.94 -12.14 -8.78
N LYS A 205 8.89 -11.46 -8.12
CA LYS A 205 9.98 -12.10 -7.37
C LYS A 205 9.86 -11.81 -5.89
N VAL A 206 10.16 -12.80 -5.07
CA VAL A 206 10.26 -12.67 -3.62
C VAL A 206 11.70 -12.97 -3.18
N LYS A 207 12.20 -12.20 -2.22
CA LYS A 207 13.51 -12.42 -1.61
C LYS A 207 13.36 -12.62 -0.10
N GLY A 208 13.75 -13.80 0.36
CA GLY A 208 13.85 -14.12 1.78
C GLY A 208 15.10 -13.50 2.43
N ILE A 209 14.94 -12.95 3.63
CA ILE A 209 16.05 -12.53 4.50
C ILE A 209 15.82 -13.01 5.93
N LYS A 210 16.89 -13.26 6.69
CA LYS A 210 16.76 -13.50 8.14
C LYS A 210 16.28 -12.22 8.83
N PHE A 211 15.61 -12.36 9.98
CA PHE A 211 15.34 -11.22 10.84
C PHE A 211 16.65 -10.50 11.18
N PRO A 212 16.76 -9.18 10.92
CA PRO A 212 17.90 -8.41 11.39
C PRO A 212 18.01 -8.50 12.92
N THR A 213 19.22 -8.73 13.42
CA THR A 213 19.50 -8.87 14.86
C THR A 213 20.50 -7.85 15.39
N THR A 214 21.14 -7.08 14.50
CA THR A 214 22.11 -6.05 14.85
C THR A 214 21.69 -4.71 14.27
N LEU A 215 22.05 -3.63 14.96
CA LEU A 215 21.85 -2.27 14.48
C LEU A 215 23.15 -1.76 13.88
N THR A 216 23.11 -1.39 12.60
CA THR A 216 24.26 -0.91 11.84
C THR A 216 23.94 0.44 11.20
N SER A 217 24.92 1.32 11.11
CA SER A 217 24.77 2.56 10.33
C SER A 217 24.67 2.23 8.85
N ILE A 218 23.53 2.53 8.23
CA ILE A 218 23.32 2.38 6.79
C ILE A 218 23.38 3.76 6.16
N THR A 219 24.40 4.00 5.35
CA THR A 219 24.46 5.21 4.51
C THR A 219 23.54 5.00 3.32
N PRO A 220 22.44 5.77 3.16
CA PRO A 220 21.62 5.66 1.97
C PRO A 220 22.44 6.06 0.74
N THR A 221 22.54 5.16 -0.24
CA THR A 221 23.08 5.52 -1.55
C THR A 221 22.14 6.56 -2.16
N PRO A 222 22.63 7.76 -2.55
CA PRO A 222 21.76 8.79 -3.13
C PRO A 222 21.05 8.24 -4.36
N SER A 223 19.72 8.32 -4.36
CA SER A 223 18.91 7.97 -5.52
C SER A 223 19.26 8.95 -6.64
N HIS A 224 19.85 8.46 -7.73
CA HIS A 224 20.15 9.29 -8.89
C HIS A 224 18.84 9.81 -9.50
N THR A 225 18.51 11.07 -9.23
CA THR A 225 17.58 11.82 -10.06
C THR A 225 18.14 11.86 -11.49
N PRO A 226 17.39 11.46 -12.54
CA PRO A 226 17.88 11.56 -13.90
C PRO A 226 18.28 12.99 -14.22
N LYS A 227 19.56 13.21 -14.51
CA LYS A 227 20.11 14.49 -14.96
C LYS A 227 19.44 14.85 -16.29
N VAL A 228 18.55 15.84 -16.27
CA VAL A 228 18.00 16.43 -17.50
C VAL A 228 19.19 16.91 -18.34
N LYS A 229 19.40 16.25 -19.49
CA LYS A 229 20.44 16.60 -20.45
C LYS A 229 20.01 17.91 -21.10
N ALA A 230 20.74 19.00 -20.80
CA ALA A 230 20.55 20.28 -21.45
C ALA A 230 20.71 20.12 -22.97
N ALA A 231 19.74 20.61 -23.74
CA ALA A 231 19.80 20.65 -25.19
C ALA A 231 20.77 21.74 -25.65
N ALA A 232 21.64 21.41 -26.61
CA ALA A 232 22.56 22.35 -27.26
C ALA A 232 21.83 23.23 -28.31
N PRO A 233 22.38 24.40 -28.69
CA PRO A 233 21.67 25.40 -29.49
C PRO A 233 21.47 24.99 -30.95
N HIS A 234 20.34 25.41 -31.53
CA HIS A 234 20.00 25.21 -32.94
C HIS A 234 20.88 26.04 -33.90
N ALA A 235 21.41 25.39 -34.93
CA ALA A 235 21.96 26.03 -36.13
C ALA A 235 20.93 25.95 -37.28
N ASN A 236 20.78 27.06 -37.98
CA ASN A 236 19.85 27.28 -39.10
C ASN A 236 20.20 26.45 -40.35
N GLY A 237 19.21 25.77 -40.94
CA GLY A 237 19.26 25.22 -42.30
C GLY A 237 17.86 24.87 -42.82
N LYS A 238 17.43 25.51 -43.92
CA LYS A 238 16.12 25.34 -44.58
C LYS A 238 16.10 24.08 -45.48
N PRO A 239 14.91 23.49 -45.79
CA PRO A 239 14.78 22.08 -46.15
C PRO A 239 14.54 21.81 -47.64
N THR A 240 14.93 20.62 -48.14
CA THR A 240 14.49 20.08 -49.42
C THR A 240 14.02 18.62 -49.32
N SER A 241 12.69 18.50 -49.32
CA SER A 241 11.80 17.51 -49.98
C SER A 241 11.97 15.98 -49.84
N LYS A 242 10.81 15.40 -49.49
CA LYS A 242 10.18 14.13 -49.90
C LYS A 242 10.33 12.90 -48.99
N ALA A 243 9.28 12.80 -48.18
CA ALA A 243 8.78 11.79 -47.26
C ALA A 243 8.78 10.32 -47.72
N ARG A 244 8.93 9.43 -46.72
CA ARG A 244 7.96 8.38 -46.40
C ARG A 244 8.00 8.00 -44.90
N SER A 245 6.86 8.26 -44.25
CA SER A 245 6.20 7.48 -43.19
C SER A 245 6.92 7.19 -41.87
N GLY A 246 6.42 7.81 -40.80
CA GLY A 246 6.57 7.33 -39.42
C GLY A 246 6.61 8.45 -38.39
N THR A 247 5.51 8.62 -37.66
CA THR A 247 5.43 9.36 -36.37
C THR A 247 5.24 10.88 -36.45
N LEU A 248 4.03 11.31 -36.84
CA LEU A 248 3.49 12.60 -36.37
C LEU A 248 1.96 12.56 -36.20
N ILE A 249 1.48 11.58 -35.43
CA ILE A 249 0.17 11.61 -34.76
C ILE A 249 0.44 11.28 -33.30
N ALA A 250 0.78 12.29 -32.49
CA ALA A 250 0.86 12.12 -31.04
C ALA A 250 0.65 13.40 -30.22
N VAL A 251 0.51 14.59 -30.81
CA VAL A 251 0.42 15.83 -30.02
C VAL A 251 -0.80 16.71 -30.34
N MET A 252 -1.65 16.33 -31.30
CA MET A 252 -2.92 17.04 -31.59
C MET A 252 -4.15 16.21 -31.16
N GLY A 253 -4.08 15.62 -29.97
CA GLY A 253 -5.18 14.87 -29.33
C GLY A 253 -5.38 15.24 -27.86
N ALA A 254 -4.80 16.36 -27.40
CA ALA A 254 -4.78 16.74 -25.97
C ALA A 254 -5.61 17.99 -25.64
N VAL A 255 -6.35 18.59 -26.59
CA VAL A 255 -7.16 19.80 -26.30
C VAL A 255 -8.65 19.66 -26.66
N ALA A 256 -9.08 18.57 -27.32
CA ALA A 256 -10.49 18.41 -27.74
C ALA A 256 -11.35 17.44 -26.89
N VAL A 257 -10.80 16.73 -25.91
CA VAL A 257 -11.61 15.86 -25.00
C VAL A 257 -11.90 16.53 -23.65
N ALA A 258 -11.17 17.59 -23.30
CA ALA A 258 -11.37 18.33 -22.05
C ALA A 258 -12.63 19.22 -22.04
N LEU A 259 -13.23 19.52 -23.19
CA LEU A 259 -14.44 20.36 -23.27
C LEU A 259 -15.75 19.57 -23.31
N CYS A 260 -15.72 18.27 -23.65
CA CYS A 260 -16.93 17.43 -23.64
C CYS A 260 -17.21 16.75 -22.28
N ALA A 261 -16.20 16.52 -21.44
CA ALA A 261 -16.40 15.94 -20.10
C ALA A 261 -16.91 16.95 -19.04
N GLY A 262 -16.68 18.26 -19.26
CA GLY A 262 -17.15 19.32 -18.36
C GLY A 262 -18.66 19.57 -18.42
N VAL A 263 -19.30 19.34 -19.58
CA VAL A 263 -20.75 19.54 -19.73
C VAL A 263 -21.55 18.38 -19.13
N ILE A 264 -21.03 17.15 -19.15
CA ILE A 264 -21.74 15.97 -18.60
C ILE A 264 -21.69 15.94 -17.07
N THR A 265 -20.61 16.41 -16.44
CA THR A 265 -20.48 16.44 -14.96
C THR A 265 -21.32 17.55 -14.31
N PHE A 266 -21.56 18.68 -15.00
CA PHE A 266 -22.39 19.76 -14.47
C PHE A 266 -23.88 19.42 -14.39
N PHE A 267 -24.41 18.58 -15.29
CA PHE A 267 -25.82 18.16 -15.26
C PHE A 267 -26.08 16.92 -14.39
N TYR A 268 -25.11 16.02 -14.21
CA TYR A 268 -25.28 14.82 -13.38
C TYR A 268 -25.12 15.10 -11.87
N GLY A 269 -24.42 16.17 -11.50
CA GLY A 269 -24.20 16.57 -10.09
C GLY A 269 -25.44 17.13 -9.40
N ARG A 270 -26.46 17.58 -10.14
CA ARG A 270 -27.65 18.23 -9.56
C ARG A 270 -28.78 17.24 -9.19
N SER A 271 -28.67 15.96 -9.55
CA SER A 271 -29.76 14.98 -9.36
C SER A 271 -29.52 13.93 -8.26
N ARG A 272 -28.46 14.03 -7.46
CA ARG A 272 -28.13 13.04 -6.41
C ARG A 272 -28.14 13.56 -4.98
N ASP A 273 -28.48 14.83 -4.75
CA ASP A 273 -28.58 15.43 -3.41
C ASP A 273 -29.90 15.16 -2.68
N THR A 274 -30.73 14.24 -3.17
CA THR A 274 -32.00 13.90 -2.52
C THR A 274 -32.18 12.39 -2.40
N THR A 275 -31.44 11.73 -1.52
CA THR A 275 -31.91 10.55 -0.75
C THR A 275 -30.83 10.08 0.24
N TRP A 276 -30.74 10.72 1.40
CA TRP A 276 -30.27 10.05 2.63
C TRP A 276 -31.09 10.57 3.81
N ARG A 277 -32.31 10.04 3.92
CA ARG A 277 -33.14 10.09 5.13
C ARG A 277 -33.63 8.67 5.41
N HIS A 278 -33.31 8.19 6.61
CA HIS A 278 -33.87 7.05 7.34
C HIS A 278 -33.80 5.66 6.68
N ARG A 279 -32.95 4.78 7.22
CA ARG A 279 -33.32 3.74 8.19
C ARG A 279 -32.08 3.03 8.72
#